data_AF-A0A4Q7L2J5-F1
#
_entry.id   AF-A0A4Q7L2J5-F1
#
_cell.length_a   1.000
_cell.length_b   1.000
_cell.length_c   1.000
_cell.angle_alpha   90.00
_cell.angle_beta   90.00
_cell.angle_gamma   90.00
#
_symmetry.space_group_name_H-M   'P 1'
#
loop_
_entity.id
_entity.type
_entity.pdbx_description
1 polymer ?
#
loop_
_entity_poly.entity_id
_entity_poly.type
_entity_poly.pdbx_seq_one_letter_code
_entity_poly.pdbx_strand_id
1 'polypeptide(L)'
;MKGPGYQTDTGGLRDSADGFRNVHGGVSDAQDSLNQISVPHEAFGVSGPGPRLAAGIEDMIGTTLGEVDDLLGQLDEFIGNVNASADTYDDLESDNGAKLQATYREDRS
;
A
#
# COMPACT_ATOMS: atom_id res chain seq x y z
N MET A 1 -29.43 -10.91 24.20
CA MET A 1 -28.59 -9.74 24.52
C MET A 1 -27.37 -9.82 23.61
N LYS A 2 -27.20 -8.88 22.67
CA LYS A 2 -25.92 -8.73 21.95
C LYS A 2 -24.98 -8.00 22.91
N GLY A 3 -23.88 -8.64 23.32
CA GLY A 3 -22.86 -7.99 24.15
C GLY A 3 -22.18 -6.85 23.39
N PRO A 4 -21.55 -5.89 24.10
CA PRO A 4 -20.88 -4.74 23.49
C PRO A 4 -19.52 -5.18 22.93
N GLY A 5 -19.53 -6.00 21.88
CA GLY A 5 -18.35 -6.25 21.07
C GLY A 5 -18.31 -5.18 19.99
N TYR A 6 -17.26 -4.35 19.98
CA TYR A 6 -16.89 -3.62 18.77
C TYR A 6 -16.65 -4.69 17.68
N GLN A 7 -17.65 -4.95 16.83
CA GLN A 7 -17.43 -5.69 15.61
C GLN A 7 -16.63 -4.76 14.69
N THR A 8 -15.31 -4.87 14.76
CA THR A 8 -14.45 -4.24 13.76
C THR A 8 -14.81 -4.87 12.42
N ASP A 9 -15.11 -4.04 11.42
CA ASP A 9 -15.39 -4.49 10.06
C ASP A 9 -14.07 -4.91 9.37
N THR A 10 -13.60 -6.13 9.68
CA THR A 10 -12.38 -6.70 9.10
C THR A 10 -12.52 -6.94 7.60
N GLY A 11 -13.75 -7.10 7.09
CA GLY A 11 -14.06 -7.11 5.67
C GLY A 11 -13.76 -5.76 5.02
N GLY A 12 -14.32 -4.67 5.57
CA GLY A 12 -14.06 -3.31 5.09
C GLY A 12 -12.58 -2.89 5.16
N LEU A 13 -11.82 -3.38 6.15
CA LEU A 13 -10.38 -3.19 6.22
C LEU A 13 -9.64 -3.88 5.07
N ARG A 14 -9.99 -5.13 4.76
CA ARG A 14 -9.39 -5.89 3.65
C ARG A 14 -9.74 -5.29 2.29
N ASP A 15 -11.00 -4.90 2.10
CA ASP A 15 -11.45 -4.20 0.88
C ASP A 15 -10.68 -2.88 0.68
N SER A 16 -10.42 -2.14 1.77
CA SER A 16 -9.60 -0.93 1.72
C SER A 16 -8.16 -1.24 1.33
N ALA A 17 -7.56 -2.29 1.91
CA ALA A 17 -6.20 -2.73 1.57
C ALA A 17 -6.09 -3.14 0.08
N ASP A 18 -7.09 -3.82 -0.46
CA ASP A 18 -7.15 -4.17 -1.88
C ASP A 18 -7.32 -2.94 -2.78
N GLY A 19 -8.08 -1.94 -2.33
CA GLY A 19 -8.15 -0.63 -2.98
C GLY A 19 -6.77 0.03 -3.09
N PHE A 20 -5.99 0.04 -2.01
CA PHE A 20 -4.62 0.57 -2.03
C PHE A 20 -3.68 -0.26 -2.91
N ARG A 21 -3.79 -1.60 -2.92
CA ARG A 21 -3.01 -2.47 -3.82
C ARG A 21 -3.27 -2.15 -5.30
N ASN A 22 -4.51 -1.86 -5.66
CA ASN A 22 -4.83 -1.48 -7.04
C ASN A 22 -4.20 -0.14 -7.42
N VAL A 23 -4.20 0.83 -6.50
CA VAL A 23 -3.50 2.12 -6.70
C VAL A 23 -1.99 1.91 -6.79
N HIS A 24 -1.42 1.04 -5.95
CA HIS A 24 0.00 0.66 -5.99
C HIS A 24 0.39 0.19 -7.40
N GLY A 25 -0.37 -0.74 -7.98
CA GLY A 25 -0.12 -1.25 -9.32
C GLY A 25 -0.11 -0.15 -10.38
N GLY A 26 -1.11 0.73 -10.37
CA GLY A 26 -1.17 1.84 -11.33
C GLY A 26 -0.04 2.86 -11.18
N VAL A 27 0.43 3.11 -9.96
CA VAL A 27 1.58 4.00 -9.72
C VAL A 27 2.89 3.34 -10.12
N SER A 28 3.05 2.04 -9.85
CA SER A 28 4.21 1.26 -10.29
C SER A 28 4.31 1.19 -11.83
N ASP A 29 3.20 0.98 -12.54
CA ASP A 29 3.17 1.00 -14.01
C ASP A 29 3.57 2.38 -14.57
N ALA A 30 3.18 3.46 -13.89
CA ALA A 30 3.57 4.82 -14.26
C ALA A 30 5.06 5.09 -13.99
N GLN A 31 5.60 4.58 -12.88
CA GLN A 31 7.03 4.63 -12.55
C GLN A 31 7.85 3.91 -13.62
N ASP A 32 7.44 2.71 -14.03
CA ASP A 32 8.07 1.93 -15.09
C ASP A 32 8.03 2.66 -16.44
N SER A 33 6.91 3.31 -16.75
CA SER A 33 6.76 4.12 -17.96
C SER A 33 7.71 5.32 -17.96
N LEU A 34 7.88 5.99 -16.82
CA LEU A 34 8.82 7.10 -16.66
C LEU A 34 10.28 6.64 -16.73
N ASN A 35 10.61 5.48 -16.16
CA ASN A 35 11.94 4.86 -16.25
C ASN A 35 12.36 4.54 -17.69
N GLN A 36 11.40 4.30 -18.59
CA GLN A 36 11.67 4.03 -20.01
C GLN A 36 11.92 5.29 -20.84
N ILE A 37 11.67 6.49 -20.29
CA ILE A 37 11.91 7.74 -21.00
C ILE A 37 13.42 8.03 -21.00
N SER A 38 14.03 7.96 -22.19
CA SER A 38 15.40 8.41 -22.41
C SER A 38 15.42 9.84 -22.94
N VAL A 39 16.19 10.71 -22.30
CA VAL A 39 16.36 12.09 -22.76
C VAL A 39 17.43 12.12 -23.87
N PRO A 40 17.10 12.61 -25.09
CA PRO A 40 18.05 12.57 -26.19
C PRO A 40 19.13 13.64 -26.04
N HIS A 41 20.28 13.24 -25.48
CA HIS A 41 21.46 14.11 -25.32
C HIS A 41 22.08 14.56 -26.64
N GLU A 42 22.01 13.71 -27.67
CA GLU A 42 22.66 13.94 -28.96
C GLU A 42 21.90 14.95 -29.85
N ALA A 43 20.61 15.17 -29.60
CA ALA A 43 19.77 16.07 -30.38
C ALA A 43 20.18 17.55 -30.26
N PHE A 44 21.02 17.89 -29.28
CA PHE A 44 21.29 19.28 -28.91
C PHE A 44 22.68 19.82 -29.25
N GLY A 45 23.57 19.00 -29.84
CA GLY A 45 24.95 19.40 -30.13
C GLY A 45 25.80 19.63 -28.88
N VAL A 46 27.08 19.26 -28.94
CA VAL A 46 28.00 19.17 -27.79
C VAL A 46 28.21 20.51 -27.04
N SER A 47 27.95 21.64 -27.69
CA SER A 47 28.21 23.00 -27.16
C SER A 47 26.95 23.87 -26.98
N GLY A 48 25.76 23.32 -27.21
CA GLY A 48 24.48 24.03 -27.03
C GLY A 48 23.96 24.01 -25.58
N PRO A 49 22.86 24.70 -25.28
CA PRO A 49 22.22 24.63 -23.95
C PRO A 49 21.57 23.26 -23.67
N GLY A 50 21.39 22.41 -24.68
CA GLY A 50 20.58 21.21 -24.54
C GLY A 50 21.17 20.04 -23.76
N PRO A 51 22.51 19.82 -23.66
CA PRO A 51 23.05 18.88 -22.67
C PRO A 51 22.71 19.27 -21.22
N ARG A 52 22.69 20.58 -20.90
CA ARG A 52 22.26 21.05 -19.56
C ARG A 52 20.75 20.87 -19.35
N LEU A 53 19.96 21.12 -20.39
CA LEU A 53 18.51 20.87 -20.35
C LEU A 53 18.23 19.39 -20.15
N ALA A 54 18.94 18.52 -20.88
CA ALA A 54 18.79 17.08 -20.81
C ALA A 54 19.13 16.56 -19.41
N ALA A 55 20.29 16.97 -18.86
CA ALA A 55 20.67 16.64 -17.49
C ALA A 55 19.65 17.14 -16.46
N GLY A 56 19.09 18.33 -16.64
CA GLY A 56 18.03 18.85 -15.75
C GLY A 56 16.74 18.03 -15.81
N ILE A 57 16.35 17.56 -17.00
CA ILE A 57 15.19 16.67 -17.16
C ILE A 57 15.45 15.32 -16.49
N GLU A 58 16.63 14.74 -16.66
CA GLU A 58 17.00 13.49 -16.01
C GLU A 58 17.02 13.61 -14.48
N ASP A 59 17.51 14.73 -13.94
CA ASP A 59 17.52 15.00 -12.50
C ASP A 59 16.09 15.12 -11.93
N MET A 60 15.19 15.81 -12.65
CA MET A 60 13.78 15.92 -12.28
C MET A 60 13.07 14.57 -12.33
N ILE A 61 13.30 13.77 -13.37
CA ILE A 61 12.76 12.41 -13.50
C ILE A 61 13.29 11.54 -12.37
N GLY A 62 14.60 11.56 -12.11
CA GLY A 62 15.24 10.79 -11.05
C GLY A 62 14.69 11.12 -9.66
N THR A 63 14.55 12.41 -9.35
CA THR A 63 13.95 12.87 -8.08
C THR A 63 12.51 12.37 -7.94
N THR A 64 11.71 12.55 -8.99
CA THR A 64 10.30 12.13 -8.99
C THR A 64 10.18 10.61 -8.82
N LEU A 65 11.01 9.84 -9.51
CA LEU A 65 11.03 8.37 -9.40
C LEU A 65 11.41 7.91 -7.99
N GLY A 66 12.34 8.60 -7.33
CA GLY A 66 12.72 8.33 -5.94
C GLY A 66 11.59 8.61 -4.96
N GLU A 67 10.91 9.75 -5.08
CA GLU A 67 9.75 10.07 -4.24
C GLU A 67 8.59 9.08 -4.44
N VAL A 68 8.37 8.61 -5.67
CA VAL A 68 7.38 7.57 -5.98
C VAL A 68 7.75 6.23 -5.34
N ASP A 69 9.03 5.84 -5.38
CA ASP A 69 9.52 4.61 -4.77
C ASP A 69 9.30 4.61 -3.25
N ASP A 70 9.64 5.72 -2.58
CA ASP A 70 9.40 5.91 -1.15
C ASP A 70 7.90 5.82 -0.80
N LEU A 71 7.03 6.38 -1.65
CA LEU A 71 5.59 6.33 -1.46
C LEU A 71 5.03 4.92 -1.62
N LEU A 72 5.50 4.17 -2.62
CA LEU A 72 5.11 2.77 -2.84
C LEU A 72 5.50 1.91 -1.63
N GLY A 73 6.72 2.09 -1.10
CA GLY A 73 7.17 1.41 0.12
C GLY A 73 6.31 1.70 1.34
N GLN A 74 5.91 2.96 1.56
CA GLN A 74 4.99 3.34 2.64
C GLN A 74 3.60 2.71 2.47
N LEU A 75 3.14 2.59 1.23
CA LEU A 75 1.83 2.03 0.93
C LEU A 75 1.81 0.52 1.14
N ASP A 76 2.89 -0.18 0.81
CA ASP A 76 3.09 -1.61 1.14
C ASP A 76 3.09 -1.85 2.66
N GLU A 77 3.80 -1.01 3.41
CA GLU A 77 3.80 -1.08 4.88
C GLU A 77 2.39 -0.87 5.45
N PHE A 78 1.67 0.14 4.96
CA PHE A 78 0.29 0.41 5.37
C PHE A 78 -0.63 -0.78 5.08
N ILE A 79 -0.58 -1.34 3.87
CA ILE A 79 -1.37 -2.52 3.48
C ILE A 79 -1.04 -3.71 4.40
N GLY A 80 0.24 -3.95 4.70
CA GLY A 80 0.67 -4.99 5.63
C GLY A 80 0.05 -4.81 7.02
N ASN A 81 0.11 -3.60 7.56
CA ASN A 81 -0.43 -3.25 8.88
C ASN A 81 -1.94 -3.39 8.95
N VAL A 82 -2.67 -3.02 7.89
CA VAL A 82 -4.14 -3.18 7.82
C VAL A 82 -4.53 -4.65 7.85
N ASN A 83 -3.86 -5.51 7.07
CA ASN A 83 -4.15 -6.94 7.05
C ASN A 83 -3.83 -7.60 8.39
N ALA A 84 -2.66 -7.31 8.98
CA ALA A 84 -2.29 -7.83 10.29
C ALA A 84 -3.28 -7.40 11.39
N SER A 85 -3.80 -6.17 11.31
CA SER A 85 -4.83 -5.69 12.22
C SER A 85 -6.14 -6.45 12.03
N ALA A 86 -6.58 -6.65 10.78
CA ALA A 86 -7.78 -7.42 10.47
C ALA A 86 -7.69 -8.87 11.00
N ASP A 87 -6.55 -9.53 10.80
CA ASP A 87 -6.31 -10.88 11.30
C ASP A 87 -6.34 -10.93 12.83
N THR A 88 -5.73 -9.94 13.50
CA THR A 88 -5.78 -9.82 14.97
C THR A 88 -7.22 -9.67 15.48
N TYR A 89 -8.05 -8.89 14.79
CA TYR A 89 -9.47 -8.74 15.17
C TYR A 89 -10.27 -10.02 14.98
N ASP A 90 -10.05 -10.74 13.87
CA ASP A 90 -10.72 -12.02 13.61
C ASP A 90 -10.34 -13.08 14.67
N ASP A 91 -9.06 -13.14 15.06
CA ASP A 91 -8.58 -14.03 16.12
C ASP A 91 -9.23 -13.71 17.46
N LEU A 92 -9.31 -12.42 17.83
CA LEU A 92 -9.96 -11.97 19.06
C LEU A 92 -11.46 -12.26 19.08
N GLU A 93 -12.16 -12.12 17.94
CA GLU A 93 -13.58 -12.46 17.83
C GLU A 93 -13.80 -13.98 17.98
N SER A 94 -12.96 -14.78 17.33
CA SER A 94 -12.99 -16.25 17.41
C SER A 94 -12.76 -16.75 18.85
N ASP A 95 -11.72 -16.25 19.52
CA ASP A 95 -11.38 -16.61 20.90
C ASP A 95 -12.51 -16.27 21.89
N ASN A 96 -13.10 -15.08 21.74
CA ASN A 96 -14.22 -14.66 22.57
C ASN A 96 -15.47 -15.51 22.30
N GLY A 97 -15.75 -15.85 21.05
CA GLY A 97 -16.84 -16.75 20.66
C GLY A 97 -16.68 -18.14 21.27
N ALA A 98 -15.47 -18.71 21.24
CA ALA A 98 -15.15 -20.00 21.81
C ALA A 98 -15.32 -20.02 23.34
N LYS A 99 -14.82 -19.00 24.04
CA LYS A 99 -14.96 -18.86 25.49
C LYS A 99 -16.43 -18.75 25.92
N LEU A 100 -17.23 -17.93 25.22
CA LEU A 100 -18.66 -17.81 25.52
C LEU A 100 -19.40 -19.15 25.33
N GLN A 101 -19.10 -19.91 24.29
CA GLN A 101 -19.73 -21.23 24.08
C GLN A 101 -19.33 -22.25 25.16
N ALA A 102 -18.10 -22.21 25.65
CA ALA A 102 -17.64 -23.06 26.74
C ALA A 102 -18.40 -22.74 28.04
N THR A 103 -18.50 -21.46 28.41
CA THR A 103 -19.26 -21.04 29.61
C THR A 103 -20.74 -21.44 29.53
N TYR A 104 -21.39 -21.27 28.37
CA TYR A 104 -22.79 -21.68 28.19
C TYR A 104 -23.03 -23.20 28.25
N ARG A 105 -22.00 -24.02 27.99
CA ARG A 105 -22.09 -25.49 28.16
C ARG A 105 -21.95 -25.90 29.61
N GLU A 106 -21.07 -25.27 30.37
CA GLU A 106 -20.86 -25.54 31.80
C GLU A 106 -22.08 -25.14 32.64
N ASP A 107 -22.74 -24.02 32.34
CA ASP A 107 -23.96 -23.59 33.03
C ASP A 107 -25.19 -24.49 32.78
N ARG A 108 -25.13 -25.41 31.80
CA ARG A 108 -26.23 -26.30 31.41
C ARG A 108 -26.02 -27.77 31.76
N SER A 109 -24.86 -28.15 32.30
CA SER A 109 -24.54 -29.51 32.78
C SER A 109 -24.70 -29.62 34.29
#